data_AF-A0A0M8VPJ5-F1
#
_entry.id   AF-A0A0M8VPJ5-F1
#
_cell.length_a   1.000
_cell.length_b   1.000
_cell.length_c   1.000
_cell.angle_alpha   90.00
_cell.angle_beta   90.00
_cell.angle_gamma   90.00
#
_symmetry.space_group_name_H-M   'P 1'
#
loop_
_entity.id
_entity.type
_entity.pdbx_description
1 polymer ?
#
loop_
_entity_poly.entity_id
_entity_poly.type
_entity_poly.pdbx_seq_one_letter_code
_entity_poly.pdbx_strand_id
1 'polypeptide(L)'
;RLAASLAEAHVHGAELDWKALFPGSRTTVDLPTYPFQHQHYWLTDDGEVPDGTPLSVVADVEARFWEAVEREDLAELAAELEVAGGSAAAELGAVLPVLSSWRKQRRERSTIDGWRYRVTWKPLPSG
;
A
#
# COMPACT_ATOMS: atom_id res chain seq x y z
N ARG A 1 13.80 30.34 27.79
CA ARG A 1 14.13 30.88 26.44
C ARG A 1 15.59 30.63 26.05
N LEU A 2 16.55 30.69 26.97
CA LEU A 2 17.96 30.38 26.72
C LEU A 2 18.19 29.04 25.98
N ALA A 3 17.55 27.95 26.41
CA ALA A 3 17.68 26.65 25.76
C ALA A 3 17.18 26.63 24.29
N ALA A 4 16.13 27.39 23.97
CA ALA A 4 15.60 27.48 22.61
C ALA A 4 16.58 28.23 21.70
N SER A 5 17.12 29.37 22.16
CA SER A 5 18.12 30.12 21.41
C SER A 5 19.44 29.36 21.20
N LEU A 6 19.85 28.54 22.17
CA LEU A 6 21.00 27.64 22.03
C LEU A 6 20.74 26.54 20.99
N ALA A 7 19.54 25.95 20.99
CA ALA A 7 19.14 24.97 20.00
C ALA A 7 19.10 25.56 18.58
N GLU A 8 18.53 26.76 18.41
CA GLU A 8 18.52 27.49 17.14
C GLU A 8 19.95 27.75 16.63
N ALA A 9 20.84 28.27 17.48
CA ALA A 9 22.22 28.52 17.11
C ALA A 9 22.96 27.25 16.67
N HIS A 10 22.73 26.13 17.38
CA HIS A 10 23.35 24.85 17.04
C HIS A 10 22.85 24.26 15.72
N VAL A 11 21.54 24.34 15.45
CA VAL A 11 20.95 23.93 14.16
C VAL A 11 21.50 24.78 13.01
N HIS A 12 21.84 26.04 13.27
CA HIS A 12 22.51 26.92 12.32
C HIS A 12 24.05 26.73 12.24
N GLY A 13 24.60 25.71 12.89
CA GLY A 13 26.00 25.30 12.75
C GLY A 13 26.96 25.89 13.80
N ALA A 14 26.45 26.56 14.84
CA ALA A 14 27.30 26.97 15.95
C ALA A 14 27.77 25.74 16.74
N GLU A 15 29.08 25.67 16.99
CA GLU A 15 29.65 24.65 17.87
C GLU A 15 29.25 24.93 19.32
N LEU A 16 28.73 23.90 19.99
CA LEU A 16 28.40 23.95 21.40
C LEU A 16 29.45 23.17 22.20
N ASP A 17 29.98 23.79 23.24
CA ASP A 17 30.77 23.07 24.23
C ASP A 17 29.84 22.27 25.16
N TRP A 18 29.59 21.02 24.76
CA TRP A 18 28.78 20.08 25.52
C TRP A 18 29.37 19.77 26.90
N LYS A 19 30.70 19.87 27.08
CA LYS A 19 31.35 19.64 28.38
C LYS A 19 31.04 20.76 29.36
N ALA A 20 31.00 22.02 28.88
CA ALA A 20 30.62 23.17 29.69
C ALA A 20 29.12 23.17 30.04
N LEU A 21 28.26 22.75 29.12
CA LEU A 21 26.81 22.64 29.36
C LEU A 21 26.44 21.51 30.31
N PHE A 22 27.23 20.44 30.31
CA PHE A 22 26.96 19.24 31.09
C PHE A 22 28.13 18.85 32.01
N PRO A 23 28.44 19.64 33.05
CA PRO A 23 29.52 19.32 33.98
C PRO A 23 29.19 18.05 34.80
N GLY A 24 30.10 17.08 34.79
CA GLY A 24 30.00 15.81 35.54
C GLY A 24 30.07 14.55 34.66
N SER A 25 30.13 13.37 35.29
CA SER A 25 30.09 12.09 34.59
C SER A 25 28.65 11.78 34.15
N ARG A 26 28.26 12.25 32.97
CA ARG A 26 27.02 11.80 32.32
C ARG A 26 27.35 10.67 31.35
N THR A 27 26.62 9.57 31.46
CA THR A 27 26.67 8.49 30.47
C THR A 27 26.01 8.98 29.20
N THR A 28 26.77 9.11 28.12
CA THR A 28 26.21 9.28 26.78
C THR A 28 25.46 8.01 26.43
N VAL A 29 24.16 8.13 26.16
CA VAL A 29 23.37 7.03 25.63
C VAL A 29 23.27 7.19 24.12
N ASP A 30 23.47 6.11 23.39
CA ASP A 30 23.25 6.13 21.96
C ASP A 30 21.78 6.40 21.69
N LEU A 31 21.52 7.38 20.83
CA LEU A 31 20.17 7.60 20.32
C LEU A 31 19.80 6.41 19.45
N PRO A 32 18.57 5.86 19.58
CA PRO A 32 18.12 4.83 18.65
C PRO A 32 18.23 5.39 17.23
N THR A 33 19.02 4.72 16.39
CA THR A 33 19.41 5.19 15.05
C THR A 33 18.21 5.43 14.12
N TYR A 34 17.04 4.90 14.47
CA TYR A 34 15.82 5.06 13.69
C TYR A 34 14.58 4.67 14.51
N PRO A 35 13.56 5.54 14.68
CA PRO A 35 12.33 5.20 15.41
C PRO A 35 11.39 4.29 14.62
N PHE A 36 11.74 3.95 13.36
CA PHE A 36 10.97 3.07 12.49
C PHE A 36 11.78 1.82 12.13
N GLN A 37 12.39 1.15 13.11
CA GLN A 37 13.07 -0.13 12.88
C GLN A 37 12.21 -0.99 11.94
N HIS A 38 12.69 -1.17 10.70
CA HIS A 38 11.88 -1.40 9.50
C HIS A 38 11.05 -2.69 9.57
N GLN A 39 9.91 -2.63 10.24
CA GLN A 39 8.87 -3.64 10.19
C GLN A 39 8.01 -3.30 8.98
N HIS A 40 8.04 -4.17 7.98
CA HIS A 40 7.13 -4.08 6.84
C HIS A 40 5.75 -4.55 7.29
N TYR A 41 4.87 -3.61 7.62
CA TYR A 41 3.47 -3.88 8.00
C TYR A 41 2.53 -3.98 6.79
N TRP A 42 3.06 -4.02 5.58
CA TRP A 42 2.26 -4.29 4.40
C TRP A 42 1.97 -5.79 4.32
N LEU A 43 0.71 -6.15 4.10
CA LEU A 43 0.32 -7.50 3.69
C LEU A 43 1.12 -7.85 2.44
N THR A 44 2.10 -8.72 2.58
CA THR A 44 2.80 -9.34 1.45
C THR A 44 1.87 -10.38 0.86
N ASP A 45 1.78 -10.42 -0.47
CA ASP A 45 0.94 -11.33 -1.27
C ASP A 45 1.36 -12.82 -1.12
N ASP A 46 2.37 -13.08 -0.30
CA ASP A 46 2.84 -14.40 0.08
C ASP A 46 1.85 -15.01 1.09
N GLY A 47 0.77 -15.53 0.53
CA GLY A 47 -0.43 -15.98 1.22
C GLY A 47 -0.15 -16.96 2.35
N GLU A 48 -0.35 -16.49 3.58
CA GLU A 48 -0.97 -17.28 4.64
C GLU A 48 -1.61 -16.31 5.63
N VAL A 49 -2.90 -16.01 5.44
CA VAL A 49 -3.70 -15.28 6.43
C VAL A 49 -4.21 -16.30 7.44
N PRO A 50 -3.83 -16.18 8.74
CA PRO A 50 -4.48 -16.97 9.77
C PRO A 50 -5.88 -16.38 10.02
N ASP A 51 -6.84 -17.31 10.14
CA ASP A 51 -8.27 -17.14 10.42
C ASP A 51 -9.23 -16.80 9.26
N GLY A 52 -9.92 -17.85 8.81
CA GLY A 52 -11.39 -17.88 8.95
C GLY A 52 -12.23 -17.64 7.70
N THR A 53 -11.66 -17.26 6.57
CA THR A 53 -12.29 -17.37 5.24
C THR A 53 -11.14 -17.56 4.25
N PRO A 54 -11.13 -18.61 3.40
CA PRO A 54 -10.06 -18.74 2.43
C PRO A 54 -10.06 -17.49 1.55
N LEU A 55 -8.97 -16.73 1.55
CA LEU A 55 -8.78 -15.60 0.62
C LEU A 55 -9.07 -16.01 -0.83
N SER A 56 -8.89 -17.30 -1.14
CA SER A 56 -9.26 -17.88 -2.42
C SER A 56 -10.75 -17.73 -2.77
N VAL A 57 -11.68 -17.91 -1.82
CA VAL A 57 -13.12 -17.82 -2.12
C VAL A 57 -13.53 -16.40 -2.49
N VAL A 58 -12.98 -15.39 -1.78
CA VAL A 58 -13.25 -13.98 -2.10
C VAL A 58 -12.61 -13.60 -3.44
N ALA A 59 -11.38 -14.06 -3.70
CA ALA A 59 -10.72 -13.86 -4.98
C ALA A 59 -11.45 -14.53 -6.14
N ASP A 60 -12.03 -15.72 -5.92
CA ASP A 60 -12.80 -16.46 -6.91
C ASP A 60 -14.12 -15.76 -7.27
N VAL A 61 -14.85 -15.24 -6.27
CA VAL A 61 -16.07 -14.44 -6.47
C VAL A 61 -15.75 -13.15 -7.22
N GLU A 62 -14.69 -12.44 -6.81
CA GLU A 62 -14.25 -11.22 -7.49
C GLU A 62 -13.83 -11.52 -8.96
N ALA A 63 -13.15 -12.64 -9.21
CA ALA A 63 -12.76 -13.06 -10.54
C ALA A 63 -13.96 -13.31 -11.46
N ARG A 64 -14.98 -14.03 -10.97
CA ARG A 64 -16.23 -14.31 -11.71
C ARG A 64 -16.97 -13.04 -12.09
N PHE A 65 -17.11 -12.11 -11.14
CA PHE A 65 -17.71 -10.80 -11.40
C PHE A 65 -16.98 -10.08 -12.54
N TRP A 66 -15.64 -9.98 -12.48
CA TRP A 66 -14.88 -9.29 -13.51
C TRP A 66 -14.88 -10.01 -14.86
N GLU A 67 -14.96 -11.34 -14.87
CA GLU A 67 -15.08 -12.13 -16.11
C GLU A 67 -16.41 -11.83 -16.83
N ALA A 68 -17.53 -11.81 -16.11
CA ALA A 68 -18.83 -11.45 -16.66
C ALA A 68 -18.83 -10.03 -17.25
N VAL A 69 -18.20 -9.08 -16.56
CA VAL A 69 -18.02 -7.69 -17.05
C VAL A 69 -17.18 -7.63 -18.32
N GLU A 70 -16.04 -8.33 -18.38
CA GLU A 70 -15.13 -8.31 -19.54
C GLU A 70 -15.78 -8.95 -20.79
N ARG A 71 -16.62 -9.97 -20.59
CA ARG A 71 -17.40 -10.68 -21.63
C ARG A 71 -18.66 -9.93 -22.07
N GLU A 72 -19.02 -8.86 -21.37
CA GLU A 72 -20.29 -8.13 -21.56
C GLU A 72 -21.52 -9.07 -21.39
N ASP A 73 -21.42 -10.05 -20.49
CA ASP A 73 -22.50 -10.99 -20.20
C ASP A 73 -23.44 -10.41 -19.13
N LEU A 74 -24.51 -9.76 -19.59
CA LEU A 74 -25.51 -9.16 -18.71
C LEU A 74 -26.25 -10.18 -17.84
N ALA A 75 -26.48 -11.39 -18.36
CA ALA A 75 -27.25 -12.40 -17.66
C ALA A 75 -26.45 -13.00 -16.50
N GLU A 76 -25.17 -13.31 -16.75
CA GLU A 76 -24.23 -13.78 -15.74
C GLU A 76 -23.96 -12.71 -14.67
N LEU A 77 -23.75 -11.46 -15.08
CA LEU A 77 -23.54 -10.35 -14.15
C LEU A 77 -24.77 -10.08 -13.26
N ALA A 78 -25.98 -10.13 -13.83
CA ALA A 78 -27.21 -9.93 -13.06
C ALA A 78 -27.46 -11.06 -12.06
N ALA A 79 -27.04 -12.29 -12.38
CA ALA A 79 -27.11 -13.43 -11.47
C ALA A 79 -26.12 -13.27 -10.30
N GLU A 80 -24.87 -12.88 -10.57
CA GLU A 80 -23.84 -12.70 -9.55
C GLU A 80 -24.16 -11.55 -8.58
N LEU A 81 -24.81 -10.49 -9.08
CA LEU A 81 -25.25 -9.34 -8.27
C LEU A 81 -26.63 -9.53 -7.61
N GLU A 82 -27.27 -10.69 -7.79
CA GLU A 82 -28.62 -11.01 -7.29
C GLU A 82 -29.67 -9.94 -7.66
N VAL A 83 -29.61 -9.42 -8.89
CA VAL A 83 -30.45 -8.30 -9.33
C VAL A 83 -31.87 -8.78 -9.60
N ALA A 84 -32.77 -8.52 -8.66
CA ALA A 84 -34.18 -8.87 -8.78
C ALA A 84 -34.94 -7.87 -9.68
N GLY A 85 -35.25 -8.28 -10.91
CA GLY A 85 -36.21 -7.60 -11.78
C GLY A 85 -35.61 -6.93 -13.02
N GLY A 86 -36.40 -6.92 -14.10
CA GLY A 86 -35.93 -6.50 -15.42
C GLY A 86 -35.52 -5.03 -15.54
N SER A 87 -36.03 -4.13 -14.70
CA SER A 87 -35.65 -2.70 -14.75
C SER A 87 -34.20 -2.48 -14.33
N ALA A 88 -33.77 -3.09 -13.22
CA ALA A 88 -32.40 -2.97 -12.73
C ALA A 88 -31.40 -3.67 -13.68
N ALA A 89 -31.80 -4.79 -14.28
CA ALA A 89 -31.00 -5.45 -15.32
C ALA A 89 -30.85 -4.57 -16.58
N ALA A 90 -31.88 -3.84 -16.98
CA ALA A 90 -31.81 -2.91 -18.12
C ALA A 90 -30.86 -1.73 -17.85
N GLU A 91 -30.87 -1.18 -16.64
CA GLU A 91 -29.94 -0.13 -16.20
C GLU A 91 -28.49 -0.63 -16.18
N LEU A 92 -28.26 -1.86 -15.69
CA LEU A 92 -26.96 -2.53 -15.76
C LEU A 92 -26.48 -2.71 -17.21
N GLY A 93 -27.37 -3.10 -18.12
CA GLY A 93 -27.07 -3.23 -19.54
C GLY A 93 -26.61 -1.91 -20.19
N ALA A 94 -27.13 -0.76 -19.72
CA ALA A 94 -26.72 0.54 -20.23
C ALA A 94 -25.29 0.94 -19.82
N VAL A 95 -24.83 0.52 -18.64
CA VAL A 95 -23.49 0.86 -18.12
C VAL A 95 -22.43 -0.22 -18.41
N LEU A 96 -22.85 -1.44 -18.75
CA LEU A 96 -21.98 -2.60 -18.94
C LEU A 96 -20.86 -2.36 -19.99
N PRO A 97 -21.13 -1.79 -21.19
CA PRO A 97 -20.07 -1.55 -22.18
C PRO A 97 -19.02 -0.55 -21.69
N VAL A 98 -19.45 0.47 -20.92
CA VAL A 98 -18.53 1.46 -20.33
C VAL A 98 -17.64 0.79 -19.29
N LEU A 99 -18.20 -0.04 -18.43
CA LEU A 99 -17.44 -0.77 -17.40
C LEU A 99 -16.46 -1.78 -18.02
N SER A 100 -16.86 -2.51 -19.07
CA SER A 100 -16.00 -3.43 -19.82
C SER A 100 -14.83 -2.70 -20.47
N SER A 101 -15.07 -1.57 -21.13
CA SER A 101 -14.01 -0.77 -21.74
C SER A 101 -13.01 -0.22 -20.71
N TRP A 102 -13.51 0.25 -19.57
CA TRP A 102 -12.68 0.74 -18.46
C TRP A 102 -11.79 -0.38 -17.89
N ARG A 103 -12.34 -1.58 -17.72
CA ARG A 103 -11.61 -2.74 -17.19
C ARG A 103 -10.50 -3.19 -18.14
N LYS A 104 -10.78 -3.27 -19.44
CA LYS A 104 -9.79 -3.59 -20.50
C LYS A 104 -8.63 -2.60 -20.49
N GLN A 105 -8.92 -1.30 -20.49
CA GLN A 105 -7.90 -0.24 -20.45
C GLN A 105 -7.05 -0.27 -19.16
N ARG A 106 -7.63 -0.70 -18.04
CA ARG A 106 -6.91 -0.82 -16.77
C ARG A 106 -5.96 -2.02 -16.76
N ARG A 107 -6.35 -3.16 -17.34
CA ARG A 107 -5.45 -4.32 -17.49
C ARG A 107 -4.24 -3.98 -18.36
N GLU A 108 -4.45 -3.32 -19.50
CA GLU A 108 -3.37 -2.91 -20.39
C GLU A 108 -2.35 -2.01 -19.67
N ARG A 109 -2.83 -1.02 -18.91
CA ARG A 109 -1.97 -0.16 -18.09
C ARG A 109 -1.24 -0.92 -16.98
N SER A 110 -1.92 -1.86 -16.33
CA SER A 110 -1.32 -2.68 -15.28
C SER A 110 -0.21 -3.60 -15.80
N THR A 111 -0.34 -4.13 -17.03
CA THR A 111 0.74 -4.88 -17.68
C THR A 111 1.97 -4.01 -17.89
N ILE A 112 1.78 -2.75 -18.31
CA ILE A 112 2.87 -1.78 -18.48
C ILE A 112 3.50 -1.41 -17.14
N ASP A 113 2.70 -1.20 -16.09
CA ASP A 113 3.21 -0.95 -14.73
C ASP A 113 4.02 -2.13 -14.19
N GLY A 114 3.59 -3.37 -14.44
CA GLY A 114 4.31 -4.58 -14.05
C GLY A 114 5.67 -4.75 -14.73
N TRP A 115 5.91 -4.04 -15.84
CA TRP A 115 7.20 -4.04 -16.55
C TRP A 115 8.16 -2.95 -16.07
N ARG A 116 7.74 -2.08 -15.14
CA ARG A 116 8.60 -1.04 -14.58
C ARG A 116 9.50 -1.62 -13.49
N TYR A 117 10.75 -1.90 -13.85
CA TYR A 117 11.78 -2.26 -12.88
C TYR A 117 12.42 -1.01 -12.27
N ARG A 118 12.71 -1.07 -10.97
CA ARG A 118 13.59 -0.13 -10.28
C ARG A 118 14.81 -0.89 -9.79
N VAL A 119 16.00 -0.34 -10.06
CA VAL A 119 17.23 -0.81 -9.44
C VAL A 119 17.25 -0.34 -7.99
N THR A 120 17.26 -1.28 -7.05
CA THR A 120 17.49 -1.02 -5.63
C THR A 120 18.69 -1.83 -5.17
N TRP A 121 19.52 -1.24 -4.31
CA TRP A 121 20.67 -1.93 -3.73
C TRP A 121 20.28 -2.45 -2.34
N LYS A 122 20.39 -3.76 -2.14
CA LYS A 122 20.25 -4.40 -0.82
C LYS A 122 21.64 -4.55 -0.20
N PRO A 123 21.92 -3.96 0.98
CA PRO A 123 23.19 -4.18 1.67
C PRO A 123 23.30 -5.64 2.11
N LEU A 124 24.48 -6.23 1.94
CA LEU A 124 24.78 -7.58 2.42
C LEU A 124 25.02 -7.52 3.93
N PRO A 125 24.36 -8.37 4.74
CA PRO A 125 24.65 -8.44 6.16
C PRO A 125 26.09 -8.91 6.36
N SER A 126 26.86 -8.12 7.10
CA SER A 126 28.20 -8.50 7.56
C SER A 126 28.08 -9.66 8.56
N GLY A 127 28.77 -10.77 8.25
CA GLY A 127 28.92 -11.92 9.15
C GLY A 127 29.88 -11.69 10.30
#